data_AF-A0A2N2KX61-F1
#
_entry.id   AF-A0A2N2KX61-F1
#
_cell.length_a   1.000
_cell.length_b   1.000
_cell.length_c   1.000
_cell.angle_alpha   90.00
_cell.angle_beta   90.00
_cell.angle_gamma   90.00
#
_symmetry.space_group_name_H-M   'P 1'
#
loop_
_entity.id
_entity.type
_entity.pdbx_description
1 polymer ?
#
loop_
_entity_poly.entity_id
_entity_poly.type
_entity_poly.pdbx_seq_one_letter_code
_entity_poly.pdbx_strand_id
1 'polypeptide(L)'
;MPETVKPKAVPEPKKSSAKAVQDTNTKISLVELILILMLVGLVFVFFFGMKQLKIDKANEAIAKTKFEAVAPTFQKIIAAMESYRKNDEFGDYPAFLEEMNLGTVNTEDFKFEYVFDTLTLTATSQPSFGKAGVKVNYNIGDKSYTVEDPAPEKKPTVKDEWLPQE
;
A
#
# COMPACT_ATOMS: atom_id res chain seq x y z
N MET A 1 58.13 53.17 51.62
CA MET A 1 57.27 52.37 50.71
C MET A 1 58.16 51.28 50.13
N PRO A 2 57.81 49.98 50.05
CA PRO A 2 56.48 49.32 50.09
C PRO A 2 56.34 48.31 51.27
N GLU A 3 55.12 48.07 51.76
CA GLU A 3 54.31 46.82 51.63
C GLU A 3 54.73 45.66 52.55
N THR A 4 53.89 44.87 53.22
CA THR A 4 52.44 44.87 53.50
C THR A 4 52.18 43.73 54.52
N VAL A 5 51.34 44.04 55.52
CA VAL A 5 50.16 43.29 56.00
C VAL A 5 50.29 41.81 56.45
N LYS A 6 49.94 41.61 57.73
CA LYS A 6 49.77 40.36 58.50
C LYS A 6 48.64 39.44 57.96
N PRO A 7 48.73 38.11 58.10
CA PRO A 7 47.56 37.23 58.04
C PRO A 7 46.94 37.00 59.43
N LYS A 8 45.62 37.17 59.50
CA LYS A 8 44.74 36.93 60.66
C LYS A 8 44.15 35.51 60.59
N ALA A 9 43.93 34.92 61.76
CA ALA A 9 43.60 33.52 62.02
C ALA A 9 42.22 33.03 61.51
N VAL A 10 42.23 31.78 60.99
CA VAL A 10 41.46 30.56 61.35
C VAL A 10 39.90 30.58 61.31
N PRO A 11 39.25 29.47 60.88
CA PRO A 11 38.00 29.46 60.11
C PRO A 11 36.75 29.02 60.90
N GLU A 12 35.56 29.30 60.35
CA GLU A 12 34.32 28.60 60.67
C GLU A 12 33.68 28.06 59.37
N PRO A 13 33.54 26.74 59.18
CA PRO A 13 32.71 26.21 58.11
C PRO A 13 31.27 26.06 58.62
N LYS A 14 30.38 26.93 58.16
CA LYS A 14 28.93 26.71 58.26
C LYS A 14 28.56 25.42 57.52
N LYS A 15 27.82 24.56 58.23
CA LYS A 15 27.25 23.30 57.79
C LYS A 15 26.66 23.38 56.38
N SER A 16 27.22 22.58 55.47
CA SER A 16 26.57 22.19 54.22
C SER A 16 25.32 21.39 54.54
N SER A 17 24.14 21.93 54.23
CA SER A 17 22.88 21.19 54.16
C SER A 17 22.85 20.36 52.88
N ALA A 18 23.60 19.26 52.86
CA ALA A 18 23.44 18.21 51.87
C ALA A 18 22.68 17.06 52.54
N LYS A 19 21.40 16.89 52.17
CA LYS A 19 20.71 15.58 52.13
C LYS A 19 19.25 15.77 51.73
N ALA A 20 19.00 15.59 50.43
CA ALA A 20 17.86 14.84 49.93
C ALA A 20 18.18 14.43 48.48
N VAL A 21 19.26 13.68 48.30
CA VAL A 21 19.33 12.79 47.14
C VAL A 21 18.38 11.66 47.51
N GLN A 22 17.19 11.66 46.92
CA GLN A 22 16.33 10.49 46.94
C GLN A 22 17.13 9.35 46.31
N ASP A 23 17.61 8.43 47.15
CA ASP A 23 18.11 7.15 46.69
C ASP A 23 16.93 6.41 46.04
N THR A 24 16.79 6.56 44.73
CA THR A 24 15.98 5.65 43.88
C THR A 24 16.74 4.34 43.70
N ASN A 25 17.04 3.66 44.81
CA ASN A 25 17.54 2.30 44.79
C ASN A 25 16.34 1.34 44.63
N THR A 26 15.68 1.44 43.47
CA THR A 26 14.60 0.53 43.10
C THR A 26 15.22 -0.84 42.85
N LYS A 27 15.12 -1.75 43.82
CA LYS A 27 15.48 -3.15 43.65
C LYS A 27 14.45 -3.80 42.73
N ILE A 28 14.67 -3.69 41.42
CA ILE A 28 13.85 -4.34 40.41
C ILE A 28 14.04 -5.85 40.56
N SER A 29 12.96 -6.56 40.89
CA SER A 29 12.98 -8.02 40.98
C SER A 29 13.13 -8.62 39.58
N LEU A 30 13.83 -9.75 39.46
CA LEU A 30 13.95 -10.49 38.20
C LEU A 30 12.56 -10.76 37.58
N VAL A 31 11.57 -11.03 38.42
CA VAL A 31 10.18 -11.30 38.00
C VAL A 31 9.53 -10.04 37.42
N GLU A 32 9.74 -8.86 38.03
CA GLU A 32 9.24 -7.59 37.49
C GLU A 32 9.88 -7.28 36.14
N LEU A 33 11.18 -7.55 35.98
CA LEU A 33 11.90 -7.31 34.74
C LEU A 33 11.39 -8.21 33.60
N ILE A 34 11.09 -9.48 33.89
CA ILE A 34 10.47 -10.42 32.92
C ILE A 34 9.04 -10.00 32.58
N LEU A 35 8.25 -9.57 33.57
CA LEU A 35 6.89 -9.07 33.33
C LEU A 35 6.89 -7.81 32.46
N ILE A 36 7.80 -6.87 32.70
CA ILE A 36 7.97 -5.68 31.87
C ILE A 36 8.40 -6.06 30.45
N LEU A 37 9.34 -7.02 30.29
CA LEU A 37 9.75 -7.51 28.96
C LEU A 37 8.59 -8.16 28.20
N MET A 38 7.77 -8.98 28.86
CA MET A 38 6.58 -9.58 28.26
C MET A 38 5.55 -8.51 27.86
N LEU A 39 5.32 -7.53 28.72
CA LEU A 39 4.40 -6.43 28.46
C LEU A 39 4.85 -5.60 27.24
N VAL A 40 6.14 -5.27 27.19
CA VAL A 40 6.74 -4.53 26.06
C VAL A 40 6.63 -5.34 24.77
N GLY A 41 6.93 -6.64 24.80
CA GLY A 41 6.78 -7.52 23.63
C GLY A 41 5.35 -7.55 23.10
N LEU A 42 4.36 -7.64 23.99
CA LEU A 42 2.96 -7.65 23.64
C LEU A 42 2.54 -6.31 23.01
N VAL A 43 2.87 -5.18 23.63
CA VAL A 43 2.61 -3.84 23.08
C VAL A 43 3.23 -3.66 21.70
N PHE A 44 4.44 -4.20 21.48
CA PHE A 44 5.13 -4.11 20.20
C PHE A 44 4.39 -4.84 19.07
N VAL A 45 3.92 -6.08 19.33
CA VAL A 45 3.15 -6.87 18.37
C VAL A 45 1.84 -6.16 18.00
N PHE A 46 1.13 -5.59 18.97
CA PHE A 46 -0.10 -4.84 18.71
C PHE A 46 0.13 -3.57 17.88
N PHE A 47 1.19 -2.81 18.15
CA PHE A 47 1.47 -1.56 17.44
C PHE A 47 1.93 -1.81 16.00
N PHE A 48 2.83 -2.79 15.80
CA PHE A 48 3.27 -3.18 14.45
C PHE A 48 2.14 -3.79 13.63
N GLY A 49 1.34 -4.69 14.22
CA GLY A 49 0.19 -5.28 13.53
C GLY A 49 -0.83 -4.24 13.08
N MET A 50 -1.17 -3.27 13.94
CA MET A 50 -2.10 -2.18 13.57
C MET A 50 -1.54 -1.23 12.50
N LYS A 51 -0.23 -0.93 12.51
CA LYS A 51 0.37 -0.09 11.46
C LYS A 51 0.38 -0.79 10.11
N GLN A 52 0.70 -2.08 10.07
CA GLN A 52 0.71 -2.85 8.83
C GLN A 52 -0.69 -2.95 8.21
N LEU A 53 -1.71 -3.20 9.04
CA LEU A 53 -3.12 -3.20 8.60
C LEU A 53 -3.57 -1.86 8.00
N LYS A 54 -3.10 -0.73 8.55
CA LYS A 54 -3.42 0.61 8.01
C LYS A 54 -2.77 0.86 6.65
N ILE A 55 -1.52 0.45 6.49
CA ILE A 55 -0.78 0.56 5.22
C ILE A 55 -1.44 -0.31 4.15
N ASP A 56 -1.77 -1.55 4.50
CA ASP A 56 -2.46 -2.48 3.60
C ASP A 56 -3.80 -1.93 3.12
N LYS A 57 -4.61 -1.37 4.04
CA LYS A 57 -5.90 -0.76 3.69
C LYS A 57 -5.74 0.48 2.82
N ALA A 58 -4.72 1.31 3.06
CA ALA A 58 -4.45 2.48 2.24
C ALA A 58 -4.04 2.07 0.82
N ASN A 59 -3.19 1.05 0.68
CA ASN A 59 -2.78 0.53 -0.61
C ASN A 59 -3.95 -0.13 -1.37
N GLU A 60 -4.83 -0.85 -0.68
CA GLU A 60 -6.08 -1.38 -1.27
C GLU A 60 -7.01 -0.24 -1.76
N ALA A 61 -7.16 0.83 -0.98
CA ALA A 61 -7.99 1.96 -1.37
C ALA A 61 -7.43 2.68 -2.61
N ILE A 62 -6.10 2.89 -2.66
CA ILE A 62 -5.43 3.50 -3.81
C ILE A 62 -5.59 2.61 -5.05
N ALA A 63 -5.40 1.29 -4.91
CA ALA A 63 -5.59 0.34 -6.01
C ALA A 63 -7.03 0.33 -6.52
N LYS A 64 -8.02 0.41 -5.62
CA LYS A 64 -9.43 0.53 -6.00
C LYS A 64 -9.69 1.80 -6.82
N THR A 65 -9.24 2.97 -6.35
CA THR A 65 -9.41 4.24 -7.08
C THR A 65 -8.73 4.20 -8.45
N LYS A 66 -7.54 3.59 -8.55
CA LYS A 66 -6.85 3.40 -9.83
C LYS A 66 -7.62 2.48 -10.76
N PHE A 67 -8.20 1.40 -10.25
CA PHE A 67 -9.01 0.48 -11.05
C PHE A 67 -10.32 1.14 -11.52
N GLU A 68 -11.00 1.89 -10.65
CA GLU A 68 -12.20 2.66 -11.01
C GLU A 68 -11.92 3.68 -12.14
N ALA A 69 -10.72 4.28 -12.16
CA ALA A 69 -10.32 5.16 -13.25
C ALA A 69 -10.10 4.44 -14.59
N VAL A 70 -9.84 3.13 -14.56
CA VAL A 70 -9.54 2.29 -15.74
C VAL A 70 -10.78 1.55 -16.25
N ALA A 71 -11.78 1.32 -15.40
CA ALA A 71 -13.09 0.77 -15.77
C ALA A 71 -13.76 1.44 -17.00
N PRO A 72 -13.79 2.79 -17.14
CA PRO A 72 -14.38 3.40 -18.34
C PRO A 72 -13.58 3.09 -19.62
N THR A 73 -12.28 2.79 -19.53
CA THR A 73 -11.48 2.37 -20.68
C THR A 73 -11.91 0.98 -21.16
N PHE A 74 -12.17 0.05 -20.23
CA PHE A 74 -12.78 -1.24 -20.58
C PHE A 74 -14.10 -1.07 -21.31
N GLN A 75 -15.01 -0.26 -20.76
CA GLN A 75 -16.32 -0.01 -21.38
C GLN A 75 -16.21 0.62 -22.77
N LYS A 76 -15.27 1.56 -22.96
CA LYS A 76 -15.01 2.16 -24.28
C LYS A 76 -14.56 1.11 -25.30
N ILE A 77 -13.63 0.23 -24.91
CA ILE A 77 -13.12 -0.83 -25.79
C ILE A 77 -14.25 -1.81 -26.12
N ILE A 78 -15.03 -2.25 -25.13
CA ILE A 78 -16.17 -3.17 -25.32
C ILE A 78 -17.24 -2.55 -26.23
N ALA A 79 -17.62 -1.29 -25.99
CA ALA A 79 -18.61 -0.60 -26.81
C ALA A 79 -18.12 -0.40 -28.25
N ALA A 80 -16.83 -0.12 -28.46
CA ALA A 80 -16.26 -0.03 -29.80
C ALA A 80 -16.24 -1.40 -30.50
N MET A 81 -15.94 -2.47 -29.78
CA MET A 81 -15.98 -3.83 -30.33
C MET A 81 -17.41 -4.25 -30.71
N GLU A 82 -18.41 -3.96 -29.88
CA GLU A 82 -19.81 -4.20 -30.23
C GLU A 82 -20.28 -3.33 -31.40
N SER A 83 -19.81 -2.07 -31.48
CA SER A 83 -20.12 -1.18 -32.58
C SER A 83 -19.49 -1.66 -33.90
N TYR A 84 -18.24 -2.12 -33.88
CA TYR A 84 -17.57 -2.71 -35.03
C TYR A 84 -18.37 -3.91 -35.53
N ARG A 85 -18.71 -4.83 -34.62
CA ARG A 85 -19.52 -6.02 -34.92
C ARG A 85 -20.88 -5.69 -35.56
N LYS A 86 -21.55 -4.64 -35.10
CA LYS A 86 -22.86 -4.23 -35.65
C LYS A 86 -22.76 -3.58 -37.03
N ASN A 87 -21.63 -2.97 -37.36
CA ASN A 87 -21.40 -2.27 -38.62
C ASN A 87 -20.71 -3.16 -39.67
N ASP A 88 -20.13 -4.28 -39.26
CA ASP A 88 -19.53 -5.26 -40.15
C ASP A 88 -20.58 -6.14 -40.85
N GLU A 89 -20.38 -6.44 -42.13
CA GLU A 89 -21.34 -7.21 -42.95
C GLU A 89 -21.43 -8.69 -42.52
N PHE A 90 -20.40 -9.23 -41.86
CA PHE A 90 -20.35 -10.61 -41.38
C PHE A 90 -20.65 -10.73 -39.89
N GLY A 91 -20.67 -9.62 -39.16
CA GLY A 91 -20.91 -9.59 -37.73
C GLY A 91 -19.72 -10.09 -36.93
N ASP A 92 -18.50 -9.91 -37.46
CA ASP A 92 -17.25 -10.31 -36.83
C ASP A 92 -16.69 -9.20 -35.90
N TYR A 93 -15.87 -9.62 -34.93
CA TYR A 93 -15.11 -8.71 -34.09
C TYR A 93 -13.83 -8.23 -34.82
N PRO A 94 -13.30 -7.05 -34.48
CA PRO A 94 -12.03 -6.59 -35.06
C PRO A 94 -10.90 -7.57 -34.70
N ALA A 95 -9.91 -7.72 -35.58
CA ALA A 95 -8.75 -8.59 -35.31
C ALA A 95 -7.75 -7.91 -34.35
N PHE A 96 -7.67 -6.58 -34.38
CA PHE A 96 -6.78 -5.77 -33.54
C PHE A 96 -7.49 -4.58 -32.88
N LEU A 97 -7.00 -4.12 -31.72
CA LEU A 97 -7.55 -2.91 -31.05
C LEU A 97 -7.35 -1.65 -31.89
N GLU A 98 -6.28 -1.62 -32.68
CA GLU A 98 -5.88 -0.53 -33.55
C GLU A 98 -6.92 -0.24 -34.64
N GLU A 99 -7.66 -1.26 -35.10
CA GLU A 99 -8.71 -1.10 -36.11
C GLU A 99 -9.87 -0.23 -35.62
N MET A 100 -10.07 -0.17 -34.31
CA MET A 100 -11.15 0.62 -33.71
C MET A 100 -10.79 2.10 -33.52
N ASN A 101 -9.58 2.54 -33.89
CA ASN A 101 -9.11 3.93 -33.74
C ASN A 101 -9.35 4.53 -32.34
N LEU A 102 -9.23 3.71 -31.29
CA LEU A 102 -9.48 4.10 -29.90
C LEU A 102 -8.40 5.04 -29.30
N GLY A 103 -7.31 5.29 -30.04
CA GLY A 103 -6.15 6.02 -29.55
C GLY A 103 -5.34 5.23 -28.53
N THR A 104 -4.61 5.93 -27.65
CA THR A 104 -3.83 5.28 -26.58
C THR A 104 -4.76 4.76 -25.50
N VAL A 105 -5.06 3.46 -25.53
CA VAL A 105 -5.87 2.77 -24.50
C VAL A 105 -5.04 2.39 -23.27
N ASN A 106 -3.72 2.33 -23.41
CA ASN A 106 -2.80 2.02 -22.31
C ASN A 106 -2.73 3.18 -21.33
N THR A 107 -2.87 2.88 -20.05
CA THR A 107 -2.67 3.83 -18.96
C THR A 107 -1.34 3.56 -18.27
N GLU A 108 -0.88 4.49 -17.43
CA GLU A 108 0.31 4.25 -16.62
C GLU A 108 0.14 3.03 -15.72
N ASP A 109 -1.08 2.75 -15.23
CA ASP A 109 -1.37 1.66 -14.30
C ASP A 109 -1.70 0.32 -14.99
N PHE A 110 -2.19 0.32 -16.23
CA PHE A 110 -2.62 -0.89 -16.94
C PHE A 110 -2.29 -0.86 -18.43
N LYS A 111 -1.81 -1.99 -18.94
CA LYS A 111 -1.62 -2.25 -20.37
C LYS A 111 -2.77 -3.12 -20.89
N PHE A 112 -3.42 -2.71 -21.98
CA PHE A 112 -4.49 -3.47 -22.62
C PHE A 112 -3.95 -4.24 -23.82
N GLU A 113 -4.32 -5.50 -23.90
CA GLU A 113 -4.01 -6.41 -24.99
C GLU A 113 -5.28 -7.18 -25.36
N TYR A 114 -5.52 -7.39 -26.64
CA TYR A 114 -6.69 -8.11 -27.14
C TYR A 114 -6.23 -9.29 -27.98
N VAL A 115 -6.84 -10.44 -27.74
CA VAL A 115 -6.59 -11.67 -28.47
C VAL A 115 -7.86 -12.03 -29.24
N PHE A 116 -7.81 -11.90 -30.57
CA PHE A 116 -8.93 -12.20 -31.47
C PHE A 116 -9.37 -13.67 -31.37
N ASP A 117 -8.42 -14.61 -31.32
CA ASP A 117 -8.70 -16.06 -31.31
C ASP A 117 -9.60 -16.48 -30.14
N THR A 118 -9.46 -15.83 -28.98
CA THR A 118 -10.24 -16.13 -27.77
C THR A 118 -11.23 -15.02 -27.43
N LEU A 119 -11.35 -13.99 -28.27
CA LEU A 119 -12.16 -12.78 -28.03
C LEU A 119 -11.98 -12.23 -26.61
N THR A 120 -10.73 -12.23 -26.13
CA THR A 120 -10.41 -11.87 -24.75
C THR A 120 -9.63 -10.57 -24.69
N LEU A 121 -10.14 -9.59 -23.96
CA LEU A 121 -9.46 -8.34 -23.62
C LEU A 121 -8.74 -8.50 -22.28
N THR A 122 -7.43 -8.45 -22.28
CA THR A 122 -6.58 -8.58 -21.09
C THR A 122 -6.02 -7.22 -20.70
N ALA A 123 -6.33 -6.73 -19.49
CA ALA A 123 -5.60 -5.62 -18.90
C ALA A 123 -4.58 -6.14 -17.89
N THR A 124 -3.30 -5.90 -18.17
CA THR A 124 -2.19 -6.28 -17.28
C THR A 124 -1.76 -5.07 -16.46
N SER A 125 -1.76 -5.20 -15.13
CA SER A 125 -1.31 -4.15 -14.22
C SER A 125 0.19 -3.89 -14.34
N GLN A 126 0.57 -2.63 -14.24
CA GLN A 126 1.95 -2.15 -14.28
C GLN A 126 2.49 -1.85 -12.86
N PRO A 127 3.81 -1.65 -12.68
CA PRO A 127 4.40 -1.38 -11.36
C PRO A 127 3.82 -0.16 -10.64
N SER A 128 3.41 0.85 -11.40
CA SER A 128 2.66 2.05 -11.00
C SER A 128 1.38 1.76 -10.22
N PHE A 129 0.67 0.66 -10.53
CA PHE A 129 -0.51 0.20 -9.79
C PHE A 129 -0.17 -0.21 -8.34
N GLY A 130 1.11 -0.42 -8.03
CA GLY A 130 1.61 -0.95 -6.76
C GLY A 130 1.93 -2.44 -6.81
N LYS A 131 1.50 -3.12 -7.88
CA LYS A 131 1.83 -4.52 -8.17
C LYS A 131 1.69 -4.79 -9.66
N ALA A 132 2.77 -5.19 -10.30
CA ALA A 132 2.76 -5.57 -11.71
C ALA A 132 2.29 -7.01 -11.91
N GLY A 133 1.62 -7.26 -13.03
CA GLY A 133 1.29 -8.61 -13.50
C GLY A 133 -0.08 -9.15 -13.07
N VAL A 134 -0.91 -8.36 -12.38
CA VAL A 134 -2.33 -8.71 -12.18
C VAL A 134 -3.03 -8.55 -13.51
N LYS A 135 -3.63 -9.63 -14.02
CA LYS A 135 -4.35 -9.62 -15.30
C LYS A 135 -5.84 -9.64 -15.04
N VAL A 136 -6.55 -8.71 -15.67
CA VAL A 136 -8.00 -8.68 -15.70
C VAL A 136 -8.41 -9.01 -17.12
N ASN A 137 -8.89 -10.23 -17.32
CA ASN A 137 -9.32 -10.74 -18.62
C ASN A 137 -10.84 -10.57 -18.73
N TYR A 138 -11.30 -9.96 -19.80
CA TYR A 138 -12.70 -9.87 -20.15
C TYR A 138 -12.95 -10.68 -21.41
N ASN A 139 -13.74 -11.73 -21.30
CA ASN A 139 -14.19 -12.52 -22.45
C ASN A 139 -15.43 -11.85 -23.04
N ILE A 140 -15.33 -11.41 -24.29
CA ILE A 140 -16.41 -10.69 -24.97
C ILE A 140 -17.55 -11.64 -25.36
N GLY A 141 -17.24 -12.91 -25.65
CA GLY A 141 -18.23 -13.92 -26.01
C GLY A 141 -19.13 -14.28 -24.84
N ASP A 142 -18.52 -14.52 -23.68
CA ASP A 142 -19.23 -14.92 -22.45
C ASP A 142 -19.65 -13.72 -21.59
N LYS A 143 -19.23 -12.51 -21.95
CA LYS A 143 -19.40 -11.26 -21.18
C LYS A 143 -18.94 -11.38 -19.72
N SER A 144 -17.93 -12.19 -19.48
CA SER A 144 -17.44 -12.50 -18.14
C SER A 144 -16.07 -11.89 -17.88
N TYR A 145 -15.86 -11.39 -16.66
CA TYR A 145 -14.55 -10.98 -16.18
C TYR A 145 -13.90 -12.10 -15.38
N THR A 146 -12.60 -12.30 -15.57
CA THR A 146 -11.76 -13.20 -14.77
C THR A 146 -10.48 -12.47 -14.38
N VAL A 147 -10.07 -12.61 -13.13
CA VAL A 147 -8.85 -11.99 -12.60
C VAL A 147 -7.80 -13.06 -12.34
N GLU A 148 -6.64 -12.92 -12.94
CA GLU A 148 -5.47 -13.75 -12.67
C GLU A 148 -4.41 -12.92 -11.93
N ASP A 149 -4.08 -13.34 -10.72
CA ASP A 149 -3.03 -12.73 -9.91
C ASP A 149 -1.88 -13.72 -9.68
N PRO A 150 -0.66 -13.45 -10.20
CA PRO A 150 0.49 -14.35 -10.03
C PRO A 150 1.03 -14.40 -8.59
N ALA A 151 0.62 -13.50 -7.71
CA ALA A 151 1.07 -13.46 -6.31
C ALA A 151 -0.05 -13.02 -5.37
N PRO A 152 -1.14 -13.80 -5.18
CA PRO A 152 -2.33 -13.39 -4.43
C PRO A 152 -2.05 -13.03 -2.97
N GLU A 153 -0.94 -13.52 -2.39
CA GLU A 153 -0.51 -13.21 -1.02
C GLU A 153 0.05 -11.78 -0.86
N LYS A 154 0.40 -11.11 -1.97
CA LYS A 154 0.94 -9.74 -1.97
C LYS A 154 -0.12 -8.74 -2.38
N LYS A 155 -0.43 -7.79 -1.49
CA LYS A 155 -1.30 -6.65 -1.81
C LYS A 155 -0.55 -5.61 -2.65
N PRO A 156 -1.25 -4.82 -3.50
CA PRO A 156 -2.68 -4.85 -3.78
C PRO A 156 -3.11 -5.99 -4.71
N THR A 157 -4.29 -6.57 -4.45
CA THR A 157 -4.96 -7.55 -5.33
C THR A 157 -6.18 -6.89 -5.96
N VAL A 158 -6.48 -7.17 -7.23
CA VAL A 158 -7.77 -6.79 -7.83
C VAL A 158 -8.81 -7.78 -7.31
N LYS A 159 -9.87 -7.28 -6.65
CA LYS A 159 -10.96 -8.13 -6.15
C LYS A 159 -12.07 -8.19 -7.19
N ASP A 160 -12.75 -9.32 -7.26
CA ASP A 160 -13.89 -9.51 -8.18
C ASP A 160 -15.01 -8.47 -7.94
N GLU A 161 -15.16 -8.01 -6.70
CA GLU A 161 -16.10 -6.94 -6.30
C GLU A 161 -15.84 -5.59 -6.98
N TRP A 162 -14.64 -5.37 -7.54
CA TRP A 162 -14.28 -4.12 -8.20
C TRP A 162 -14.61 -4.14 -9.69
N LEU A 163 -14.87 -5.33 -10.24
CA LEU A 163 -15.25 -5.50 -11.63
C LEU A 163 -16.65 -4.91 -11.83
N PRO A 164 -16.92 -4.26 -12.97
CA PRO A 164 -18.26 -3.81 -13.29
C PRO A 164 -19.22 -5.01 -13.25
N GLN A 165 -20.17 -5.00 -12.32
CA GLN A 165 -21.29 -5.94 -12.35
C GLN A 165 -22.27 -5.41 -13.39
N GLU A 166 -22.55 -6.20 -14.43
CA GLU A 166 -23.68 -5.94 -15.34
C GLU A 166 -25.02 -6.03 -14.60
#